data_AF-A0A933WQQ0-F1
#
_entry.id   AF-A0A933WQQ0-F1
#
_cell.length_a   1.000
_cell.length_b   1.000
_cell.length_c   1.000
_cell.angle_alpha   90.00
_cell.angle_beta   90.00
_cell.angle_gamma   90.00
#
_symmetry.space_group_name_H-M   'P 1'
#
loop_
_entity.id
_entity.type
_entity.pdbx_description
1 polymer ?
#
loop_
_entity_poly.entity_id
_entity_poly.type
_entity_poly.pdbx_seq_one_letter_code
_entity_poly.pdbx_strand_id
1 'polypeptide(L)'
;MKLLLIALAGAAALFGAHPAPLLAQDAGGGQLTLQQRIDAAGPDDIIVVDGGIFREPITINKPISLIGRNWPVIDGKGQGDVVTIAADDAVISGFVIRNSSKSISLEPADIKVRDADRVKIRGNRLEDAHFGIHMTESTESLIEKNDINAGAHTDIERRGHAIYLWQVSYSTLLNNTIRHAGDGIHLEYADHNAIGGNEVSDSRYALHFMTAHANKVVKNNFHDNLTGAVLMFSRDLIIKDNEISNNRKGATGAGMLIKDDDNIFVEGNRVLRNKFGATIEGSPQTIGATAIFTKNMFALNDVGIAVMSNAPITFVENALIDNIVQVKAMGGELASRALSEHAGGVPATGADAGAPAALPKGALWVSRGRGNYWSDYRGYDANGDGVGDQPYKPRPPFAGRLGRDDTLRLFQFTPAQQAIDAATDMFPIYRYNAVMEDQGPLMSPPAGLTLPHGGGLNVSLLITSAALTALSAAAIVTLSGTRLRGMRRVFAPRGQAPGAAAA
;
A
#
# COMPACT_ATOMS: atom_id res chain seq x y z
N MET A 1 -53.57 -3.09 30.40
CA MET A 1 -52.55 -4.04 30.91
C MET A 1 -51.22 -3.62 30.28
N LYS A 2 -50.60 -2.56 30.82
CA LYS A 2 -49.55 -2.62 31.86
C LYS A 2 -48.31 -3.34 31.34
N LEU A 3 -47.28 -2.57 30.94
CA LEU A 3 -45.84 -2.79 31.19
C LEU A 3 -45.00 -1.95 30.21
N LEU A 4 -44.80 -0.66 30.49
CA LEU A 4 -43.54 0.06 30.23
C LEU A 4 -43.57 1.48 30.84
N LEU A 5 -43.64 1.55 32.16
CA LEU A 5 -43.41 2.78 32.94
C LEU A 5 -43.14 2.31 34.37
N ILE A 6 -41.86 2.21 34.74
CA ILE A 6 -41.25 2.26 36.09
C ILE A 6 -39.80 1.79 35.91
N ALA A 7 -38.89 2.75 35.77
CA ALA A 7 -37.49 2.71 36.23
C ALA A 7 -36.81 4.03 35.84
N LEU A 8 -37.48 5.15 36.10
CA LEU A 8 -36.97 6.51 35.93
C LEU A 8 -37.27 7.28 37.22
N ALA A 9 -36.77 6.74 38.34
CA ALA A 9 -36.77 7.35 39.67
C ALA A 9 -35.90 6.48 40.58
N GLY A 10 -34.63 6.85 40.77
CA GLY A 10 -33.78 6.15 41.74
C GLY A 10 -32.28 6.28 41.53
N ALA A 11 -31.75 7.50 41.48
CA ALA A 11 -30.36 7.81 41.84
C ALA A 11 -30.16 9.34 41.87
N ALA A 12 -30.94 10.03 42.70
CA ALA A 12 -30.59 11.36 43.16
C ALA A 12 -29.96 11.22 44.56
N ALA A 13 -28.89 11.98 44.80
CA ALA A 13 -28.13 12.14 46.03
C ALA A 13 -27.05 11.06 46.32
N LEU A 14 -25.87 11.30 45.75
CA LEU A 14 -24.58 11.40 46.48
C LEU A 14 -23.57 12.05 45.53
N PHE A 15 -23.82 13.31 45.13
CA PHE A 15 -22.77 14.15 44.59
C PHE A 15 -21.92 14.61 45.77
N GLY A 16 -20.82 13.91 46.02
CA GLY A 16 -19.70 14.51 46.72
C GLY A 16 -19.32 15.78 45.98
N ALA A 17 -19.27 16.90 46.69
CA ALA A 17 -18.82 18.17 46.15
C ALA A 17 -17.37 18.02 45.69
N HIS A 18 -17.15 17.68 44.42
CA HIS A 18 -15.87 17.91 43.78
C HIS A 18 -15.66 19.43 43.71
N PRO A 19 -14.51 19.95 44.13
CA PRO A 19 -14.21 21.35 43.91
C PRO A 19 -14.33 21.63 42.40
N ALA A 20 -15.01 22.72 42.06
CA ALA A 20 -15.11 23.17 40.68
C ALA A 20 -13.71 23.21 40.05
N PRO A 21 -13.55 22.82 38.76
CA PRO A 21 -12.26 22.93 38.09
C PRO A 21 -11.77 24.37 38.24
N LEU A 22 -10.57 24.52 38.78
CA LEU A 22 -9.95 25.82 38.97
C LEU A 22 -9.73 26.43 37.58
N LEU A 23 -10.64 27.31 37.14
CA LEU A 23 -10.35 28.21 36.02
C LEU A 23 -9.32 29.21 36.54
N ALA A 24 -8.04 28.87 36.43
CA ALA A 24 -6.96 29.80 36.61
C ALA A 24 -7.04 30.86 35.50
N GLN A 25 -7.80 31.94 35.75
CA GLN A 25 -7.64 33.19 35.02
C GLN A 25 -6.53 33.97 35.73
N ASP A 26 -5.41 34.16 35.01
CA ASP A 26 -4.23 34.87 35.49
C ASP A 26 -4.57 36.32 35.85
N ALA A 27 -4.63 36.62 37.14
CA ALA A 27 -4.64 37.97 37.68
C ALA A 27 -3.18 38.43 37.92
N GLY A 28 -2.63 39.19 36.96
CA GLY A 28 -1.55 40.17 37.16
C GLY A 28 -0.20 39.67 37.70
N GLY A 29 0.74 39.38 36.80
CA GLY A 29 2.19 39.36 37.10
C GLY A 29 2.96 38.24 36.42
N GLY A 30 3.32 38.42 35.14
CA GLY A 30 4.09 37.44 34.35
C GLY A 30 3.30 36.17 34.04
N GLN A 31 2.89 35.99 32.79
CA GLN A 31 2.15 34.79 32.38
C GLN A 31 3.02 33.56 32.67
N LEU A 32 2.57 32.68 33.58
CA LEU A 32 3.27 31.42 33.90
C LEU A 32 3.61 30.69 32.60
N THR A 33 4.84 30.17 32.52
CA THR A 33 5.24 29.34 31.39
C THR A 33 4.36 28.08 31.34
N LEU A 34 4.30 27.42 30.19
CA LEU A 34 3.48 26.23 30.06
C LEU A 34 3.97 25.11 30.98
N GLN A 35 5.29 24.96 31.14
CA GLN A 35 5.85 23.99 32.08
C GLN A 35 5.45 24.31 33.53
N GLN A 36 5.47 25.57 33.95
CA GLN A 36 5.07 25.95 35.32
C GLN A 36 3.61 25.60 35.61
N ARG A 37 2.72 25.69 34.60
CA ARG A 37 1.32 25.27 34.72
C ARG A 37 1.21 23.76 34.89
N ILE A 38 2.00 22.99 34.13
CA ILE A 38 2.08 21.53 34.26
C ILE A 38 2.60 21.15 35.65
N ASP A 39 3.67 21.80 36.12
CA ASP A 39 4.29 21.52 37.41
C ASP A 39 3.33 21.78 38.58
N ALA A 40 2.49 22.83 38.48
CA ALA A 40 1.51 23.19 39.50
C ALA A 40 0.27 22.28 39.55
N ALA A 41 -0.07 21.58 38.46
CA ALA A 41 -1.25 20.72 38.38
C ALA A 41 -1.13 19.45 39.23
N GLY A 42 -2.23 18.98 39.80
CA GLY A 42 -2.33 17.66 40.42
C GLY A 42 -2.53 16.55 39.37
N PRO A 43 -2.39 15.27 39.77
CA PRO A 43 -2.85 14.13 38.96
C PRO A 43 -4.32 14.30 38.55
N ASP A 44 -4.66 13.84 37.35
CA ASP A 44 -5.99 13.90 36.72
C ASP A 44 -6.53 15.30 36.40
N ASP A 45 -5.76 16.36 36.69
CA ASP A 45 -6.16 17.72 36.36
C ASP A 45 -6.22 17.97 34.85
N ILE A 46 -7.11 18.88 34.46
CA ILE A 46 -7.24 19.36 33.09
C ILE A 46 -6.65 20.77 33.00
N ILE A 47 -5.61 20.92 32.20
CA ILE A 47 -5.00 22.22 31.88
C ILE A 47 -5.52 22.66 30.52
N VAL A 48 -6.33 23.73 30.52
CA VAL A 48 -6.81 24.33 29.28
C VAL A 48 -5.91 25.49 28.88
N VAL A 49 -5.39 25.45 27.65
CA VAL A 49 -4.47 26.45 27.09
C VAL A 49 -5.15 27.14 25.92
N ASP A 50 -5.37 28.44 26.03
CA ASP A 50 -5.88 29.24 24.91
C ASP A 50 -4.75 29.61 23.93
N GLY A 51 -5.13 29.99 22.70
CA GLY A 51 -4.20 30.33 21.61
C GLY A 51 -3.09 31.29 22.04
N GLY A 52 -1.89 31.04 21.50
CA GLY A 52 -0.65 31.71 21.88
C GLY A 52 0.56 30.94 21.36
N ILE A 53 1.77 31.46 21.55
CA ILE A 53 3.01 30.78 21.16
C ILE A 53 3.89 30.60 22.40
N PHE A 54 4.07 29.34 22.80
CA PHE A 54 4.92 28.90 23.90
C PHE A 54 6.25 28.41 23.32
N ARG A 55 7.31 29.19 23.54
CA ARG A 55 8.66 28.91 22.99
C ARG A 55 9.52 28.18 24.02
N GLU A 56 9.03 27.03 24.44
CA GLU A 56 9.66 26.16 25.43
C GLU A 56 9.32 24.70 25.08
N PRO A 57 10.27 23.77 25.25
CA PRO A 57 9.91 22.36 25.34
C PRO A 57 9.19 22.10 26.67
N ILE A 58 8.30 21.10 26.69
CA ILE A 58 7.56 20.72 27.90
C ILE A 58 7.66 19.22 28.19
N THR A 59 7.49 18.87 29.47
CA THR A 59 7.41 17.50 29.95
C THR A 59 6.12 17.30 30.74
N ILE A 60 5.31 16.33 30.31
CA ILE A 60 4.13 15.83 31.00
C ILE A 60 4.55 14.57 31.77
N ASN A 61 4.80 14.73 33.08
CA ASN A 61 5.27 13.69 34.00
C ASN A 61 4.21 13.31 35.06
N LYS A 62 2.96 13.73 34.83
CA LYS A 62 1.80 13.41 35.66
C LYS A 62 0.63 13.03 34.74
N PRO A 63 -0.32 12.21 35.21
CA PRO A 63 -1.48 11.80 34.42
C PRO A 63 -2.46 12.98 34.30
N ILE A 64 -2.15 13.96 33.46
CA ILE A 64 -2.96 15.17 33.26
C ILE A 64 -3.52 15.23 31.84
N SER A 65 -4.56 16.04 31.66
CA SER A 65 -5.07 16.39 30.35
C SER A 65 -4.67 17.80 29.94
N LEU A 66 -3.75 17.91 28.98
CA LEU A 66 -3.35 19.17 28.38
C LEU A 66 -4.17 19.44 27.12
N ILE A 67 -5.05 20.44 27.16
CA ILE A 67 -6.07 20.71 26.14
C ILE A 67 -5.91 22.12 25.56
N GLY A 68 -5.62 22.21 24.27
CA GLY A 68 -5.49 23.43 23.51
C GLY A 68 -6.82 23.92 22.93
N ARG A 69 -7.09 25.22 23.05
CA ARG A 69 -8.22 25.90 22.41
C ARG A 69 -7.69 27.00 21.49
N ASN A 70 -8.22 27.05 20.26
CA ASN A 70 -7.75 27.98 19.23
C ASN A 70 -6.27 27.77 18.85
N TRP A 71 -5.83 26.51 18.79
CA TRP A 71 -4.52 26.11 18.28
C TRP A 71 -3.32 26.82 18.94
N PRO A 72 -3.14 26.74 20.27
CA PRO A 72 -1.88 27.15 20.90
C PRO A 72 -0.70 26.40 20.29
N VAL A 73 0.42 27.11 20.12
CA VAL A 73 1.64 26.60 19.50
C VAL A 73 2.67 26.30 20.57
N ILE A 74 3.21 25.08 20.59
CA ILE A 74 4.42 24.71 21.34
C ILE A 74 5.58 24.62 20.33
N ASP A 75 6.59 25.45 20.49
CA ASP A 75 7.68 25.62 19.53
C ASP A 75 9.02 25.20 20.17
N GLY A 76 9.57 24.07 19.72
CA GLY A 76 10.84 23.52 20.21
C GLY A 76 12.08 24.27 19.74
N LYS A 77 11.95 25.29 18.88
CA LYS A 77 13.06 26.12 18.37
C LYS A 77 14.21 25.32 17.71
N GLY A 78 13.92 24.14 17.18
CA GLY A 78 14.89 23.24 16.57
C GLY A 78 15.78 22.50 17.57
N GLN A 79 15.35 22.37 18.84
CA GLN A 79 16.12 21.73 19.90
C GLN A 79 15.35 20.55 20.50
N GLY A 80 16.03 19.41 20.66
CA GLY A 80 15.50 18.21 21.31
C GLY A 80 14.09 17.79 20.84
N ASP A 81 13.38 17.17 21.76
CA ASP A 81 11.95 16.90 21.67
C ASP A 81 11.14 18.15 22.08
N VAL A 82 9.95 18.35 21.49
CA VAL A 82 9.10 19.51 21.81
C VAL A 82 8.20 19.22 23.01
N VAL A 83 7.51 18.08 22.98
CA VAL A 83 6.68 17.57 24.09
C VAL A 83 7.18 16.20 24.48
N THR A 84 7.58 16.02 25.73
CA THR A 84 7.88 14.70 26.31
C THR A 84 6.73 14.26 27.20
N ILE A 85 6.20 13.06 26.96
CA ILE A 85 5.21 12.40 27.81
C ILE A 85 5.91 11.23 28.50
N ALA A 86 5.94 11.28 29.83
CA ALA A 86 6.60 10.30 30.70
C ALA A 86 5.69 9.88 31.86
N ALA A 87 4.37 9.97 31.66
CA ALA A 87 3.38 9.52 32.61
C ALA A 87 2.23 8.85 31.89
N ASP A 88 1.80 7.74 32.46
CA ASP A 88 0.59 7.02 32.07
C ASP A 88 -0.63 7.95 32.04
N ASP A 89 -1.63 7.56 31.25
CA ASP A 89 -2.96 8.18 31.20
C ASP A 89 -2.96 9.67 30.80
N ALA A 90 -1.80 10.22 30.42
CA ALA A 90 -1.66 11.58 29.96
C ALA A 90 -2.40 11.82 28.64
N VAL A 91 -2.99 13.00 28.51
CA VAL A 91 -3.72 13.42 27.31
C VAL A 91 -3.12 14.72 26.78
N ILE A 92 -2.86 14.77 25.47
CA ILE A 92 -2.55 16.01 24.76
C ILE A 92 -3.46 16.18 23.54
N SER A 93 -4.13 17.32 23.45
CA SER A 93 -5.08 17.58 22.37
C SER A 93 -5.18 19.04 21.97
N GLY A 94 -5.39 19.31 20.67
CA GLY A 94 -5.73 20.64 20.17
C GLY A 94 -4.55 21.62 20.03
N PHE A 95 -3.32 21.12 20.01
CA PHE A 95 -2.11 21.94 19.86
C PHE A 95 -1.59 21.95 18.43
N VAL A 96 -0.89 23.03 18.08
CA VAL A 96 0.16 23.00 17.05
C VAL A 96 1.47 22.73 17.77
N ILE A 97 2.23 21.74 17.33
CA ILE A 97 3.53 21.37 17.89
C ILE A 97 4.52 21.34 16.73
N ARG A 98 5.67 21.99 16.91
CA ARG A 98 6.59 22.17 15.78
C ARG A 98 8.03 22.38 16.19
N ASN A 99 8.89 22.29 15.18
CA ASN A 99 10.31 22.61 15.27
C ASN A 99 11.06 21.74 16.29
N SER A 100 10.81 20.43 16.31
CA SER A 100 11.77 19.48 16.89
C SER A 100 13.14 19.60 16.22
N SER A 101 14.18 19.14 16.93
CA SER A 101 15.53 19.06 16.36
C SER A 101 15.56 18.23 15.06
N LYS A 102 16.56 18.45 14.20
CA LYS A 102 16.78 17.66 12.98
C LYS A 102 17.95 16.67 13.12
N SER A 103 18.40 16.41 14.35
CA SER A 103 19.50 15.49 14.62
C SER A 103 19.06 14.04 14.43
N ILE A 104 19.57 13.38 13.39
CA ILE A 104 19.23 11.98 13.08
C ILE A 104 19.59 11.06 14.26
N SER A 105 20.73 11.28 14.93
CA SER A 105 21.22 10.40 15.99
C SER A 105 20.46 10.51 17.31
N LEU A 106 19.65 11.55 17.50
CA LEU A 106 18.89 11.77 18.73
C LEU A 106 17.41 11.37 18.58
N GLU A 107 16.97 11.06 17.36
CA GLU A 107 15.59 10.73 17.03
C GLU A 107 14.53 11.66 17.66
N PRO A 108 14.73 13.00 17.54
CA PRO A 108 13.89 13.99 18.19
C PRO A 108 12.48 14.03 17.61
N ALA A 109 11.49 14.20 18.47
CA ALA A 109 10.09 14.22 18.08
C ALA A 109 9.37 15.50 18.49
N ASP A 110 8.33 15.85 17.74
CA ASP A 110 7.37 16.85 18.20
C ASP A 110 6.64 16.34 19.44
N ILE A 111 6.23 15.07 19.45
CA ILE A 111 5.74 14.38 20.65
C ILE A 111 6.56 13.11 20.86
N LYS A 112 7.32 13.06 21.94
CA LYS A 112 8.03 11.87 22.40
C LYS A 112 7.27 11.26 23.58
N VAL A 113 6.87 10.00 23.47
CA VAL A 113 6.32 9.21 24.59
C VAL A 113 7.37 8.19 25.01
N ARG A 114 7.71 8.18 26.29
CA ARG A 114 8.74 7.28 26.86
C ARG A 114 8.16 6.52 28.03
N ASP A 115 8.02 5.21 27.90
CA ASP A 115 7.63 4.32 29.00
C ASP A 115 6.37 4.82 29.72
N ALA A 116 5.31 5.04 28.94
CA ALA A 116 4.06 5.61 29.42
C ALA A 116 2.86 4.98 28.71
N ASP A 117 1.99 4.37 29.50
CA ASP A 117 0.86 3.59 29.01
C ASP A 117 -0.43 4.41 28.92
N ARG A 118 -1.38 3.96 28.09
CA ARG A 118 -2.73 4.54 27.97
C ARG A 118 -2.73 6.04 27.61
N VAL A 119 -1.65 6.51 26.97
CA VAL A 119 -1.49 7.90 26.52
C VAL A 119 -2.44 8.20 25.37
N LYS A 120 -3.03 9.40 25.38
CA LYS A 120 -3.97 9.86 24.33
C LYS A 120 -3.43 11.09 23.63
N ILE A 121 -3.03 10.94 22.37
CA ILE A 121 -2.56 12.02 21.50
C ILE A 121 -3.62 12.27 20.43
N ARG A 122 -4.41 13.34 20.58
CA ARG A 122 -5.64 13.53 19.79
C ARG A 122 -5.79 14.89 19.16
N GLY A 123 -6.07 14.98 17.87
CA GLY A 123 -6.48 16.25 17.26
C GLY A 123 -5.38 17.33 17.27
N ASN A 124 -4.11 16.93 17.23
CA ASN A 124 -2.98 17.87 17.17
C ASN A 124 -2.52 18.08 15.73
N ARG A 125 -1.83 19.20 15.50
CA ARG A 125 -1.15 19.54 14.24
C ARG A 125 0.36 19.52 14.50
N LEU A 126 1.07 18.66 13.79
CA LEU A 126 2.53 18.54 13.92
C LEU A 126 3.17 19.09 12.66
N GLU A 127 4.00 20.11 12.80
CA GLU A 127 4.55 20.88 11.68
C GLU A 127 6.09 20.87 11.73
N ASP A 128 6.71 20.57 10.59
CA ASP A 128 8.17 20.55 10.45
C ASP A 128 8.84 19.63 11.49
N ALA A 129 8.22 18.48 11.77
CA ALA A 129 8.75 17.47 12.66
C ALA A 129 9.94 16.72 12.03
N HIS A 130 10.99 16.37 12.77
CA HIS A 130 11.88 15.31 12.25
C HIS A 130 11.18 13.95 12.41
N PHE A 131 10.86 13.60 13.65
CA PHE A 131 9.86 12.59 13.96
C PHE A 131 8.58 13.27 14.47
N GLY A 132 7.40 12.87 13.99
CA GLY A 132 6.15 13.49 14.47
C GLY A 132 5.82 13.03 15.88
N ILE A 133 5.33 11.79 15.99
CA ILE A 133 5.05 11.11 17.24
C ILE A 133 6.01 9.93 17.33
N HIS A 134 6.86 9.90 18.34
CA HIS A 134 7.75 8.78 18.62
C HIS A 134 7.40 8.19 19.98
N MET A 135 6.87 6.98 20.00
CA MET A 135 6.47 6.26 21.21
C MET A 135 7.35 5.03 21.41
N THR A 136 7.90 4.90 22.62
CA THR A 136 8.81 3.81 22.99
C THR A 136 8.33 3.10 24.24
N GLU A 137 8.33 1.77 24.22
CA GLU A 137 8.07 0.91 25.41
C GLU A 137 6.72 1.26 26.04
N SER A 138 5.62 1.16 25.30
CA SER A 138 4.31 1.64 25.78
C SER A 138 3.17 0.75 25.32
N THR A 139 2.07 0.76 26.05
CA THR A 139 0.89 -0.05 25.71
C THR A 139 -0.42 0.73 25.77
N GLU A 140 -1.45 0.17 25.12
CA GLU A 140 -2.86 0.60 25.23
C GLU A 140 -3.11 2.09 24.91
N SER A 141 -2.27 2.70 24.09
CA SER A 141 -2.33 4.12 23.76
C SER A 141 -3.21 4.43 22.55
N LEU A 142 -3.68 5.67 22.44
CA LEU A 142 -4.52 6.14 21.34
C LEU A 142 -3.88 7.34 20.64
N ILE A 143 -3.56 7.18 19.35
CA ILE A 143 -3.10 8.24 18.46
C ILE A 143 -4.20 8.48 17.42
N GLU A 144 -5.00 9.53 17.61
CA GLU A 144 -6.20 9.75 16.79
C GLU A 144 -6.34 11.16 16.22
N LYS A 145 -6.73 11.28 14.94
CA LYS A 145 -7.10 12.57 14.31
C LYS A 145 -6.00 13.62 14.34
N ASN A 146 -4.74 13.20 14.34
CA ASN A 146 -3.62 14.13 14.22
C ASN A 146 -3.35 14.43 12.74
N ASP A 147 -3.00 15.68 12.42
CA ASP A 147 -2.51 16.12 11.12
C ASP A 147 -0.99 16.32 11.23
N ILE A 148 -0.21 15.44 10.60
CA ILE A 148 1.24 15.37 10.77
C ILE A 148 1.93 15.66 9.44
N ASN A 149 2.73 16.72 9.45
CA ASN A 149 3.57 17.12 8.33
C ASN A 149 5.04 17.18 8.77
N ALA A 150 5.76 16.07 8.60
CA ALA A 150 7.12 15.95 9.11
C ALA A 150 8.14 16.77 8.28
N GLY A 151 8.25 16.48 6.98
CA GLY A 151 9.41 16.87 6.19
C GLY A 151 9.11 17.64 4.91
N ALA A 152 8.13 18.55 4.91
CA ALA A 152 7.71 19.28 3.70
C ALA A 152 8.87 19.94 2.92
N HIS A 153 9.89 20.44 3.63
CA HIS A 153 11.05 21.13 3.05
C HIS A 153 12.35 20.31 3.11
N THR A 154 12.25 19.00 3.30
CA THR A 154 13.39 18.09 3.39
C THR A 154 13.31 17.06 2.26
N ASP A 155 14.45 16.76 1.63
CA ASP A 155 14.55 15.69 0.63
C ASP A 155 14.09 14.36 1.24
N ILE A 156 13.41 13.53 0.44
CA ILE A 156 12.69 12.35 0.94
C ILE A 156 13.59 11.36 1.70
N GLU A 157 14.87 11.29 1.32
CA GLU A 157 15.91 10.44 1.90
C GLU A 157 16.35 10.89 3.30
N ARG A 158 16.06 12.14 3.67
CA ARG A 158 16.48 12.78 4.93
C ARG A 158 15.32 13.05 5.89
N ARG A 159 14.09 12.70 5.51
CA ARG A 159 12.89 12.84 6.35
C ARG A 159 12.87 11.76 7.42
N GLY A 160 12.47 12.12 8.65
CA GLY A 160 12.18 11.14 9.70
C GLY A 160 10.74 10.61 9.60
N HIS A 161 10.33 9.80 10.57
CA HIS A 161 9.04 9.12 10.55
C HIS A 161 7.92 9.98 11.15
N ALA A 162 6.72 9.97 10.58
CA ALA A 162 5.62 10.76 11.13
C ALA A 162 5.04 10.14 12.41
N ILE A 163 4.78 8.84 12.42
CA ILE A 163 4.49 8.07 13.63
C ILE A 163 5.48 6.92 13.70
N TYR A 164 6.25 6.86 14.76
CA TYR A 164 7.23 5.81 15.02
C TYR A 164 6.91 5.12 16.35
N LEU A 165 6.60 3.82 16.26
CA LEU A 165 6.36 2.96 17.40
C LEU A 165 7.52 1.98 17.55
N TRP A 166 8.20 2.04 18.69
CA TRP A 166 9.27 1.10 19.03
C TRP A 166 8.91 0.35 20.31
N GLN A 167 8.80 -0.97 20.26
CA GLN A 167 8.35 -1.79 21.40
C GLN A 167 6.99 -1.34 21.98
N VAL A 168 6.05 -1.00 21.10
CA VAL A 168 4.69 -0.57 21.48
C VAL A 168 3.69 -1.68 21.21
N SER A 169 2.75 -1.89 22.14
CA SER A 169 1.72 -2.91 21.96
C SER A 169 0.29 -2.44 22.25
N TYR A 170 -0.69 -3.19 21.74
CA TYR A 170 -2.13 -2.99 21.99
C TYR A 170 -2.65 -1.56 21.78
N SER A 171 -1.93 -0.77 20.97
CA SER A 171 -2.23 0.63 20.75
C SER A 171 -3.03 0.83 19.45
N THR A 172 -3.78 1.92 19.39
CA THR A 172 -4.67 2.22 18.27
C THR A 172 -4.27 3.52 17.58
N LEU A 173 -4.02 3.44 16.28
CA LEU A 173 -3.73 4.57 15.39
C LEU A 173 -4.92 4.77 14.46
N LEU A 174 -5.70 5.83 14.70
CA LEU A 174 -7.01 6.01 14.07
C LEU A 174 -7.17 7.37 13.39
N ASN A 175 -7.57 7.39 12.12
CA ASN A 175 -7.97 8.60 11.40
C ASN A 175 -6.92 9.73 11.42
N ASN A 176 -5.63 9.40 11.40
CA ASN A 176 -4.56 10.38 11.27
C ASN A 176 -4.33 10.72 9.79
N THR A 177 -3.96 11.97 9.51
CA THR A 177 -3.56 12.44 8.18
C THR A 177 -2.07 12.74 8.21
N ILE A 178 -1.30 12.08 7.36
CA ILE A 178 0.17 12.14 7.35
C ILE A 178 0.66 12.51 5.97
N ARG A 179 1.56 13.49 5.91
CA ARG A 179 2.21 13.92 4.66
C ARG A 179 3.69 14.18 4.84
N HIS A 180 4.44 14.00 3.74
CA HIS A 180 5.86 14.33 3.65
C HIS A 180 6.72 13.69 4.73
N ALA A 181 6.51 12.42 5.03
CA ALA A 181 7.35 11.65 5.94
C ALA A 181 8.43 10.86 5.19
N GLY A 182 9.45 10.43 5.93
CA GLY A 182 10.27 9.29 5.52
C GLY A 182 9.34 8.08 5.52
N ASP A 183 9.00 7.57 6.70
CA ASP A 183 7.92 6.58 6.80
C ASP A 183 6.74 7.22 7.52
N GLY A 184 5.54 7.09 6.97
CA GLY A 184 4.34 7.67 7.55
C GLY A 184 4.02 7.02 8.89
N ILE A 185 3.81 5.71 8.87
CA ILE A 185 3.62 4.89 10.08
C ILE A 185 4.68 3.80 10.10
N HIS A 186 5.59 3.85 11.07
CA HIS A 186 6.68 2.90 11.27
C HIS A 186 6.47 2.13 12.57
N LEU A 187 6.50 0.79 12.49
CA LEU A 187 6.44 -0.10 13.64
C LEU A 187 7.69 -0.99 13.68
N GLU A 188 8.41 -0.95 14.79
CA GLU A 188 9.56 -1.79 15.05
C GLU A 188 9.43 -2.49 16.40
N TYR A 189 9.47 -3.83 16.41
CA TYR A 189 9.16 -4.66 17.59
C TYR A 189 7.82 -4.32 18.25
N ALA A 190 6.84 -3.85 17.47
CA ALA A 190 5.57 -3.34 17.95
C ALA A 190 4.42 -4.25 17.56
N ASP A 191 3.73 -4.83 18.55
CA ASP A 191 2.82 -5.96 18.35
C ASP A 191 1.36 -5.67 18.75
N HIS A 192 0.41 -6.39 18.16
CA HIS A 192 -1.02 -6.34 18.54
C HIS A 192 -1.68 -4.95 18.40
N ASN A 193 -1.17 -4.09 17.52
CA ASN A 193 -1.70 -2.75 17.29
C ASN A 193 -2.81 -2.75 16.23
N ALA A 194 -3.70 -1.77 16.34
CA ALA A 194 -4.78 -1.51 15.39
C ALA A 194 -4.53 -0.20 14.63
N ILE A 195 -4.34 -0.29 13.32
CA ILE A 195 -4.04 0.84 12.43
C ILE A 195 -5.21 0.99 11.46
N GLY A 196 -6.06 1.99 11.67
CA GLY A 196 -7.29 2.13 10.89
C GLY A 196 -7.65 3.54 10.46
N GLY A 197 -8.26 3.66 9.27
CA GLY A 197 -8.80 4.95 8.79
C GLY A 197 -7.75 6.04 8.54
N ASN A 198 -6.45 5.72 8.56
CA ASN A 198 -5.40 6.70 8.37
C ASN A 198 -5.20 7.01 6.88
N GLU A 199 -4.83 8.25 6.59
CA GLU A 199 -4.44 8.71 5.26
C GLU A 199 -2.95 9.05 5.29
N VAL A 200 -2.18 8.45 4.39
CA VAL A 200 -0.74 8.70 4.29
C VAL A 200 -0.35 8.97 2.85
N SER A 201 0.26 10.12 2.60
CA SER A 201 0.63 10.58 1.27
C SER A 201 1.98 11.29 1.17
N ASP A 202 2.50 11.39 -0.05
CA ASP A 202 3.75 12.07 -0.41
C ASP A 202 4.96 11.73 0.50
N SER A 203 4.98 10.49 0.99
CA SER A 203 6.01 9.96 1.88
C SER A 203 6.85 8.89 1.18
N ARG A 204 7.98 8.47 1.77
CA ARG A 204 8.75 7.33 1.22
C ARG A 204 7.90 6.08 1.34
N TYR A 205 7.63 5.63 2.57
CA TYR A 205 6.75 4.50 2.83
C TYR A 205 5.51 5.00 3.56
N ALA A 206 4.33 4.58 3.13
CA ALA A 206 3.12 4.95 3.85
C ALA A 206 3.03 4.18 5.18
N LEU A 207 3.29 2.88 5.11
CA LEU A 207 3.36 1.96 6.24
C LEU A 207 4.66 1.14 6.16
N HIS A 208 5.35 0.97 7.28
CA HIS A 208 6.57 0.16 7.39
C HIS A 208 6.58 -0.66 8.68
N PHE A 209 6.65 -1.98 8.54
CA PHE A 209 6.83 -2.92 9.66
C PHE A 209 8.23 -3.54 9.61
N MET A 210 8.87 -3.60 10.77
CA MET A 210 10.11 -4.32 11.01
C MET A 210 9.95 -5.18 12.26
N THR A 211 9.73 -6.49 12.09
CA THR A 211 9.48 -7.41 13.22
C THR A 211 8.29 -6.95 14.08
N ALA A 212 7.13 -6.75 13.46
CA ALA A 212 5.93 -6.19 14.09
C ALA A 212 4.73 -7.13 13.91
N HIS A 213 4.43 -7.95 14.91
CA HIS A 213 3.54 -9.10 14.83
C HIS A 213 2.10 -8.80 15.27
N ALA A 214 1.15 -9.64 14.84
CA ALA A 214 -0.24 -9.61 15.28
C ALA A 214 -0.97 -8.28 15.04
N ASN A 215 -0.48 -7.45 14.11
CA ASN A 215 -1.03 -6.13 13.82
C ASN A 215 -2.17 -6.20 12.80
N LYS A 216 -3.12 -5.27 12.94
CA LYS A 216 -4.28 -5.13 12.04
C LYS A 216 -4.22 -3.79 11.31
N VAL A 217 -4.23 -3.82 9.99
CA VAL A 217 -4.20 -2.65 9.11
C VAL A 217 -5.51 -2.63 8.32
N VAL A 218 -6.44 -1.75 8.70
CA VAL A 218 -7.83 -1.80 8.23
C VAL A 218 -8.35 -0.46 7.73
N LYS A 219 -8.87 -0.39 6.50
CA LYS A 219 -9.52 0.81 5.94
C LYS A 219 -8.62 2.06 5.91
N ASN A 220 -7.32 1.88 5.67
CA ASN A 220 -6.40 2.99 5.46
C ASN A 220 -6.33 3.38 3.97
N ASN A 221 -5.91 4.61 3.70
CA ASN A 221 -5.65 5.14 2.37
C ASN A 221 -4.16 5.51 2.23
N PHE A 222 -3.42 4.74 1.46
CA PHE A 222 -1.98 4.91 1.23
C PHE A 222 -1.73 5.30 -0.23
N HIS A 223 -1.55 6.60 -0.49
CA HIS A 223 -1.49 7.08 -1.86
C HIS A 223 -0.37 8.07 -2.15
N ASP A 224 0.11 8.07 -3.40
CA ASP A 224 1.12 9.02 -3.89
C ASP A 224 2.47 8.97 -3.12
N ASN A 225 2.75 7.82 -2.49
CA ASN A 225 4.02 7.54 -1.81
C ASN A 225 5.02 6.89 -2.77
N LEU A 226 6.28 6.74 -2.33
CA LEU A 226 7.26 5.92 -3.06
C LEU A 226 6.88 4.43 -3.02
N THR A 227 6.41 3.97 -1.86
CA THR A 227 5.80 2.64 -1.64
C THR A 227 4.61 2.77 -0.70
N GLY A 228 3.55 2.00 -0.95
CA GLY A 228 2.36 2.01 -0.09
C GLY A 228 2.62 1.36 1.28
N ALA A 229 2.67 0.03 1.33
CA ALA A 229 2.94 -0.72 2.54
C ALA A 229 4.18 -1.62 2.37
N VAL A 230 5.07 -1.58 3.36
CA VAL A 230 6.26 -2.43 3.46
C VAL A 230 6.13 -3.27 4.72
N LEU A 231 5.91 -4.56 4.55
CA LEU A 231 5.78 -5.54 5.63
C LEU A 231 7.03 -6.41 5.61
N MET A 232 7.73 -6.50 6.74
CA MET A 232 8.99 -7.22 6.83
C MET A 232 9.10 -8.00 8.14
N PHE A 233 9.52 -9.26 8.02
CA PHE A 233 9.88 -10.14 9.14
C PHE A 233 8.80 -10.26 10.21
N SER A 234 7.54 -10.15 9.81
CA SER A 234 6.40 -10.07 10.71
C SER A 234 5.52 -11.31 10.58
N ARG A 235 4.57 -11.47 11.51
CA ARG A 235 3.67 -12.62 11.49
C ARG A 235 2.31 -12.31 12.03
N ASP A 236 1.34 -13.14 11.66
CA ASP A 236 -0.03 -13.07 12.16
C ASP A 236 -0.72 -11.74 11.80
N LEU A 237 -0.51 -11.27 10.57
CA LEU A 237 -0.96 -9.97 10.10
C LEU A 237 -2.33 -10.01 9.43
N ILE A 238 -3.15 -8.99 9.70
CA ILE A 238 -4.43 -8.78 9.00
C ILE A 238 -4.38 -7.45 8.24
N ILE A 239 -4.41 -7.52 6.92
CA ILE A 239 -4.41 -6.36 6.03
C ILE A 239 -5.74 -6.36 5.28
N LYS A 240 -6.66 -5.46 5.68
CA LYS A 240 -8.04 -5.54 5.21
C LYS A 240 -8.66 -4.22 4.75
N ASP A 241 -9.38 -4.25 3.63
CA ASP A 241 -10.19 -3.14 3.12
C ASP A 241 -9.41 -1.81 2.94
N ASN A 242 -8.08 -1.88 2.72
CA ASN A 242 -7.25 -0.70 2.49
C ASN A 242 -7.26 -0.29 1.02
N GLU A 243 -7.12 1.01 0.74
CA GLU A 243 -6.79 1.51 -0.58
C GLU A 243 -5.30 1.86 -0.64
N ILE A 244 -4.60 1.29 -1.61
CA ILE A 244 -3.18 1.49 -1.82
C ILE A 244 -2.97 1.89 -3.28
N SER A 245 -2.74 3.18 -3.54
CA SER A 245 -2.79 3.69 -4.90
C SER A 245 -1.74 4.71 -5.31
N ASN A 246 -1.50 4.83 -6.62
CA ASN A 246 -0.59 5.83 -7.20
C ASN A 246 0.85 5.83 -6.67
N ASN A 247 1.30 4.72 -6.09
CA ASN A 247 2.68 4.59 -5.62
C ASN A 247 3.57 4.25 -6.82
N ARG A 248 3.81 5.25 -7.69
CA ARG A 248 4.53 5.11 -8.97
C ARG A 248 5.84 5.87 -9.01
N LYS A 249 6.10 6.73 -8.02
CA LYS A 249 7.31 7.54 -7.97
C LYS A 249 8.52 6.62 -7.64
N GLY A 250 9.69 6.96 -8.21
CA GLY A 250 10.98 6.32 -7.97
C GLY A 250 11.11 4.81 -8.30
N ALA A 251 12.20 4.20 -7.81
CA ALA A 251 12.67 2.90 -8.31
C ALA A 251 11.77 1.72 -7.88
N THR A 252 11.27 1.72 -6.64
CA THR A 252 10.46 0.63 -6.06
C THR A 252 9.03 0.66 -6.60
N GLY A 253 8.23 1.68 -6.26
CA GLY A 253 6.86 1.86 -6.76
C GLY A 253 5.89 0.73 -6.40
N ALA A 254 6.14 0.02 -5.30
CA ALA A 254 5.26 -1.08 -4.88
C ALA A 254 4.02 -0.52 -4.14
N GLY A 255 2.85 -1.11 -4.40
CA GLY A 255 1.68 -0.93 -3.57
C GLY A 255 1.92 -1.62 -2.24
N MET A 256 2.12 -2.93 -2.27
CA MET A 256 2.51 -3.74 -1.12
C MET A 256 3.84 -4.44 -1.39
N LEU A 257 4.78 -4.33 -0.48
CA LEU A 257 5.96 -5.17 -0.40
C LEU A 257 5.82 -6.05 0.84
N ILE A 258 5.89 -7.35 0.66
CA ILE A 258 5.79 -8.36 1.74
C ILE A 258 7.05 -9.18 1.69
N LYS A 259 7.81 -9.18 2.79
CA LYS A 259 9.12 -9.79 2.84
C LYS A 259 9.31 -10.60 4.11
N ASP A 260 9.53 -11.90 3.92
CA ASP A 260 9.73 -12.88 4.97
C ASP A 260 8.64 -12.80 6.07
N ASP A 261 7.37 -12.65 5.66
CA ASP A 261 6.22 -12.58 6.56
C ASP A 261 5.45 -13.90 6.62
N ASP A 262 5.01 -14.30 7.81
CA ASP A 262 4.25 -15.53 8.06
C ASP A 262 2.80 -15.26 8.49
N ASN A 263 1.88 -16.17 8.16
CA ASN A 263 0.47 -16.10 8.60
C ASN A 263 -0.19 -14.75 8.28
N ILE A 264 -0.04 -14.29 7.04
CA ILE A 264 -0.62 -13.03 6.58
C ILE A 264 -1.96 -13.26 5.88
N PHE A 265 -2.97 -12.49 6.28
CA PHE A 265 -4.29 -12.48 5.69
C PHE A 265 -4.57 -11.12 5.03
N VAL A 266 -4.67 -11.12 3.71
CA VAL A 266 -4.87 -9.93 2.87
C VAL A 266 -6.25 -10.03 2.21
N GLU A 267 -7.21 -9.22 2.67
CA GLU A 267 -8.61 -9.30 2.20
C GLU A 267 -9.21 -7.94 1.81
N GLY A 268 -9.96 -7.87 0.72
CA GLY A 268 -10.79 -6.68 0.42
C GLY A 268 -10.01 -5.44 0.00
N ASN A 269 -8.69 -5.53 -0.16
CA ASN A 269 -7.85 -4.36 -0.45
C ASN A 269 -7.97 -3.95 -1.92
N ARG A 270 -7.90 -2.64 -2.16
CA ARG A 270 -7.89 -2.02 -3.49
C ARG A 270 -6.48 -1.52 -3.79
N VAL A 271 -5.76 -2.27 -4.60
CA VAL A 271 -4.36 -2.00 -4.95
C VAL A 271 -4.31 -1.49 -6.39
N LEU A 272 -4.29 -0.16 -6.53
CA LEU A 272 -4.64 0.52 -7.78
C LEU A 272 -3.51 1.39 -8.31
N ARG A 273 -3.22 1.32 -9.61
CA ARG A 273 -2.32 2.30 -10.25
C ARG A 273 -0.93 2.38 -9.60
N ASN A 274 -0.35 1.28 -9.14
CA ASN A 274 1.02 1.20 -8.66
C ASN A 274 1.97 0.68 -9.75
N LYS A 275 3.28 0.82 -9.59
CA LYS A 275 4.24 0.16 -10.50
C LYS A 275 4.18 -1.35 -10.31
N PHE A 276 4.21 -1.81 -9.07
CA PHE A 276 3.90 -3.20 -8.70
C PHE A 276 2.72 -3.17 -7.73
N GLY A 277 1.67 -3.94 -7.96
CA GLY A 277 0.54 -4.01 -7.05
C GLY A 277 0.97 -4.66 -5.73
N ALA A 278 1.36 -5.93 -5.79
CA ALA A 278 2.06 -6.61 -4.69
C ALA A 278 3.40 -7.18 -5.15
N THR A 279 4.42 -7.04 -4.32
CA THR A 279 5.73 -7.68 -4.44
C THR A 279 5.91 -8.57 -3.23
N ILE A 280 6.14 -9.87 -3.46
CA ILE A 280 6.23 -10.86 -2.37
C ILE A 280 7.55 -11.61 -2.48
N GLU A 281 8.34 -11.53 -1.41
CA GLU A 281 9.69 -12.05 -1.33
C GLU A 281 9.82 -12.95 -0.09
N GLY A 282 10.19 -14.22 -0.29
CA GLY A 282 10.46 -15.15 0.82
C GLY A 282 9.30 -15.42 1.79
N SER A 283 8.06 -15.07 1.42
CA SER A 283 6.88 -15.17 2.29
C SER A 283 5.88 -16.23 1.78
N PRO A 284 5.37 -17.13 2.63
CA PRO A 284 5.82 -17.36 4.00
C PRO A 284 7.26 -17.89 4.08
N GLN A 285 7.94 -17.53 5.18
CA GLN A 285 9.31 -17.94 5.48
C GLN A 285 9.32 -19.29 6.20
N THR A 286 8.39 -19.53 7.12
CA THR A 286 8.35 -20.76 7.92
C THR A 286 7.59 -21.88 7.21
N ILE A 287 8.12 -23.12 7.28
CA ILE A 287 7.44 -24.30 6.74
C ILE A 287 6.09 -24.50 7.45
N GLY A 288 5.00 -24.55 6.67
CA GLY A 288 3.65 -24.72 7.19
C GLY A 288 2.95 -23.42 7.58
N ALA A 289 3.65 -22.28 7.55
CA ALA A 289 3.00 -20.98 7.64
C ALA A 289 2.20 -20.68 6.37
N THR A 290 1.26 -19.74 6.49
CA THR A 290 0.30 -19.45 5.43
C THR A 290 0.35 -17.99 5.00
N ALA A 291 0.01 -17.74 3.74
CA ALA A 291 -0.28 -16.40 3.24
C ALA A 291 -1.49 -16.50 2.33
N ILE A 292 -2.55 -15.74 2.62
CA ILE A 292 -3.82 -15.82 1.92
C ILE A 292 -4.23 -14.45 1.44
N PHE A 293 -4.40 -14.34 0.12
CA PHE A 293 -4.92 -13.16 -0.57
C PHE A 293 -6.27 -13.52 -1.15
N THR A 294 -7.32 -12.88 -0.65
CA THR A 294 -8.66 -13.13 -1.16
C THR A 294 -9.49 -11.86 -1.27
N LYS A 295 -10.36 -11.78 -2.28
CA LYS A 295 -11.26 -10.63 -2.47
C LYS A 295 -10.53 -9.29 -2.58
N ASN A 296 -9.28 -9.29 -3.04
CA ASN A 296 -8.55 -8.06 -3.34
C ASN A 296 -8.74 -7.67 -4.80
N MET A 297 -8.72 -6.37 -5.08
CA MET A 297 -8.69 -5.84 -6.43
C MET A 297 -7.28 -5.30 -6.73
N PHE A 298 -6.58 -5.96 -7.65
CA PHE A 298 -5.32 -5.49 -8.21
C PHE A 298 -5.60 -4.93 -9.60
N ALA A 299 -5.64 -3.61 -9.74
CA ALA A 299 -6.03 -3.00 -11.00
C ALA A 299 -5.14 -1.85 -11.47
N LEU A 300 -4.97 -1.74 -12.79
CA LEU A 300 -4.26 -0.64 -13.45
C LEU A 300 -2.78 -0.50 -13.00
N ASN A 301 -2.18 -1.57 -12.48
CA ASN A 301 -0.77 -1.60 -12.09
C ASN A 301 0.12 -1.94 -13.31
N ASP A 302 1.39 -1.54 -13.29
CA ASP A 302 2.31 -2.03 -14.35
C ASP A 302 2.53 -3.54 -14.22
N VAL A 303 2.60 -4.04 -12.98
CA VAL A 303 2.53 -5.46 -12.66
C VAL A 303 1.51 -5.64 -11.53
N GLY A 304 0.52 -6.51 -11.70
CA GLY A 304 -0.47 -6.80 -10.67
C GLY A 304 0.17 -7.45 -9.45
N ILE A 305 0.73 -8.65 -9.64
CA ILE A 305 1.41 -9.41 -8.57
C ILE A 305 2.79 -9.85 -9.06
N ALA A 306 3.82 -9.55 -8.30
CA ALA A 306 5.18 -10.03 -8.49
C ALA A 306 5.57 -10.93 -7.30
N VAL A 307 6.00 -12.16 -7.57
CA VAL A 307 6.19 -13.18 -6.52
C VAL A 307 7.48 -13.98 -6.73
N MET A 308 8.28 -14.16 -5.67
CA MET A 308 9.42 -15.07 -5.67
C MET A 308 8.97 -16.54 -5.60
N SER A 309 9.58 -17.38 -6.42
CA SER A 309 9.13 -18.76 -6.67
C SER A 309 9.62 -19.75 -5.61
N ASN A 310 8.76 -20.11 -4.64
CA ASN A 310 8.81 -21.34 -3.81
C ASN A 310 7.78 -21.40 -2.67
N ALA A 311 6.99 -20.34 -2.44
CA ALA A 311 6.17 -20.25 -1.23
C ALA A 311 4.68 -20.64 -1.44
N PRO A 312 4.04 -21.34 -0.48
CA PRO A 312 2.64 -21.79 -0.56
C PRO A 312 1.64 -20.65 -0.30
N ILE A 313 1.68 -19.60 -1.12
CA ILE A 313 0.75 -18.47 -1.03
C ILE A 313 -0.55 -18.85 -1.74
N THR A 314 -1.70 -18.54 -1.14
CA THR A 314 -3.01 -18.74 -1.75
C THR A 314 -3.57 -17.43 -2.30
N PHE A 315 -3.85 -17.38 -3.60
CA PHE A 315 -4.57 -16.30 -4.27
C PHE A 315 -5.89 -16.82 -4.81
N VAL A 316 -7.00 -16.47 -4.18
CA VAL A 316 -8.34 -16.93 -4.60
C VAL A 316 -9.38 -15.83 -4.47
N GLU A 317 -10.32 -15.79 -5.40
CA GLU A 317 -11.39 -14.79 -5.44
C GLU A 317 -10.86 -13.35 -5.47
N ASN A 318 -9.69 -13.10 -6.06
CA ASN A 318 -9.22 -11.74 -6.33
C ASN A 318 -9.70 -11.29 -7.72
N ALA A 319 -9.72 -9.98 -7.95
CA ALA A 319 -9.96 -9.38 -9.26
C ALA A 319 -8.68 -8.72 -9.79
N LEU A 320 -8.15 -9.25 -10.91
CA LEU A 320 -6.99 -8.71 -11.60
C LEU A 320 -7.43 -8.01 -12.90
N ILE A 321 -7.44 -6.68 -12.85
CA ILE A 321 -8.12 -5.84 -13.85
C ILE A 321 -7.15 -4.89 -14.53
N ASP A 322 -6.95 -5.04 -15.84
CA ASP A 322 -6.21 -4.09 -16.68
C ASP A 322 -4.81 -3.73 -16.13
N ASN A 323 -4.12 -4.69 -15.51
CA ASN A 323 -2.69 -4.57 -15.23
C ASN A 323 -1.93 -4.82 -16.54
N ILE A 324 -0.80 -4.12 -16.76
CA ILE A 324 0.03 -4.35 -17.96
C ILE A 324 0.56 -5.80 -17.96
N VAL A 325 0.97 -6.29 -16.79
CA VAL A 325 1.28 -7.70 -16.53
C VAL A 325 0.44 -8.16 -15.34
N GLN A 326 -0.40 -9.19 -15.50
CA GLN A 326 -1.20 -9.69 -14.38
C GLN A 326 -0.30 -10.28 -13.27
N VAL A 327 0.56 -11.22 -13.63
CA VAL A 327 1.46 -11.91 -12.69
C VAL A 327 2.86 -12.03 -13.26
N LYS A 328 3.87 -11.75 -12.44
CA LYS A 328 5.29 -11.89 -12.77
C LYS A 328 6.03 -12.75 -11.74
N ALA A 329 6.77 -13.75 -12.21
CA ALA A 329 7.74 -14.47 -11.39
C ALA A 329 9.00 -13.62 -11.15
N MET A 330 9.47 -13.57 -9.92
CA MET A 330 10.74 -12.98 -9.51
C MET A 330 11.74 -14.11 -9.21
N GLY A 331 12.67 -14.36 -10.15
CA GLY A 331 13.70 -15.40 -10.06
C GLY A 331 13.19 -16.83 -10.33
N GLY A 332 13.71 -17.47 -11.39
CA GLY A 332 13.40 -18.86 -11.77
C GLY A 332 11.93 -19.12 -12.17
N GLU A 333 11.66 -20.14 -12.97
CA GLU A 333 10.29 -20.48 -13.39
C GLU A 333 9.51 -21.19 -12.28
N LEU A 334 8.34 -20.65 -11.92
CA LEU A 334 7.38 -21.19 -10.95
C LEU A 334 6.90 -22.62 -11.25
N ALA A 335 7.05 -23.09 -12.49
CA ALA A 335 6.59 -24.39 -12.93
C ALA A 335 7.68 -25.49 -12.95
N SER A 336 8.99 -25.17 -12.94
CA SER A 336 10.03 -26.11 -13.39
C SER A 336 11.02 -26.65 -12.35
N ARG A 337 10.68 -26.66 -11.05
CA ARG A 337 11.46 -27.39 -10.02
C ARG A 337 10.68 -28.47 -9.28
N ALA A 338 9.96 -29.29 -10.04
CA ALA A 338 9.87 -30.70 -9.68
C ALA A 338 11.21 -31.36 -10.07
N LEU A 339 11.95 -31.86 -9.09
CA LEU A 339 13.19 -32.65 -9.22
C LEU A 339 14.49 -31.84 -9.44
N SER A 340 15.17 -31.49 -8.35
CA SER A 340 16.60 -31.83 -8.24
C SER A 340 16.84 -32.40 -6.86
N GLU A 341 17.16 -33.68 -6.82
CA GLU A 341 17.49 -34.45 -5.62
C GLU A 341 18.63 -33.75 -4.87
N HIS A 342 18.38 -33.38 -3.62
CA HIS A 342 19.43 -33.24 -2.61
C HIS A 342 19.24 -34.38 -1.62
N ALA A 343 19.83 -35.53 -1.94
CA ALA A 343 19.90 -36.68 -1.06
C ALA A 343 20.88 -36.38 0.09
N GLY A 344 20.36 -35.85 1.20
CA GLY A 344 21.02 -35.89 2.51
C GLY A 344 20.67 -37.22 3.18
N GLY A 345 21.67 -38.06 3.41
CA GLY A 345 21.51 -39.51 3.52
C GLY A 345 20.82 -40.07 4.77
N VAL A 346 20.08 -41.16 4.55
CA VAL A 346 20.00 -42.39 5.37
C VAL A 346 19.63 -43.53 4.41
N PRO A 347 20.22 -44.75 4.46
CA PRO A 347 19.83 -45.84 3.59
C PRO A 347 18.48 -46.43 4.05
N ALA A 348 17.55 -46.59 3.11
CA ALA A 348 16.27 -47.23 3.35
C ALA A 348 16.44 -48.76 3.50
N THR A 349 15.99 -49.30 4.63
CA THR A 349 15.60 -50.71 4.75
C THR A 349 14.14 -50.78 5.18
N GLY A 350 13.35 -51.61 4.52
CA GLY A 350 12.00 -51.99 4.95
C GLY A 350 10.87 -51.43 4.08
N ALA A 351 10.11 -52.35 3.50
CA ALA A 351 8.81 -52.12 2.89
C ALA A 351 7.75 -51.78 3.95
N ASP A 352 6.67 -51.16 3.49
CA ASP A 352 5.44 -50.76 4.20
C ASP A 352 5.45 -49.40 4.94
N ALA A 353 5.06 -48.35 4.21
CA ALA A 353 4.33 -47.20 4.79
C ALA A 353 3.53 -46.47 3.70
N GLY A 354 2.25 -46.24 3.97
CA GLY A 354 1.31 -45.56 3.08
C GLY A 354 1.80 -44.20 2.60
N ALA A 355 1.33 -43.82 1.41
CA ALA A 355 1.71 -42.60 0.70
C ALA A 355 1.70 -41.36 1.62
N PRO A 356 2.82 -40.61 1.75
CA PRO A 356 2.78 -39.31 2.38
C PRO A 356 2.07 -38.32 1.43
N ALA A 357 1.13 -37.57 1.99
CA ALA A 357 0.42 -36.49 1.30
C ALA A 357 1.42 -35.51 0.67
N ALA A 358 1.29 -35.26 -0.63
CA ALA A 358 2.12 -34.29 -1.34
C ALA A 358 1.80 -32.86 -0.85
N LEU A 359 2.78 -32.18 -0.26
CA LEU A 359 2.73 -30.74 0.02
C LEU A 359 2.93 -29.94 -1.28
N PRO A 360 2.30 -28.75 -1.44
CA PRO A 360 2.09 -28.12 -2.74
C PRO A 360 3.35 -27.49 -3.34
N LYS A 361 3.49 -27.65 -4.68
CA LYS A 361 4.49 -26.98 -5.51
C LYS A 361 3.99 -25.57 -5.85
N GLY A 362 4.59 -24.53 -5.25
CA GLY A 362 4.34 -23.12 -5.59
C GLY A 362 3.04 -22.53 -5.03
N ALA A 363 2.71 -21.32 -5.47
CA ALA A 363 1.49 -20.62 -5.08
C ALA A 363 0.23 -21.33 -5.58
N LEU A 364 -0.83 -21.33 -4.76
CA LEU A 364 -2.15 -21.88 -5.04
C LEU A 364 -3.05 -20.78 -5.63
N TRP A 365 -3.56 -21.00 -6.83
CA TRP A 365 -4.42 -20.04 -7.54
C TRP A 365 -5.89 -20.44 -7.58
N VAL A 366 -6.21 -21.62 -7.03
CA VAL A 366 -7.56 -22.19 -7.00
C VAL A 366 -7.78 -22.85 -5.63
N SER A 367 -8.97 -22.70 -5.08
CA SER A 367 -9.41 -23.42 -3.89
C SER A 367 -10.88 -23.78 -4.03
N ARG A 368 -11.22 -25.04 -3.73
CA ARG A 368 -12.59 -25.56 -3.84
C ARG A 368 -13.25 -25.27 -5.21
N GLY A 369 -12.46 -25.40 -6.28
CA GLY A 369 -12.93 -25.18 -7.66
C GLY A 369 -13.06 -23.71 -8.08
N ARG A 370 -12.73 -22.74 -7.22
CA ARG A 370 -12.81 -21.30 -7.53
C ARG A 370 -11.43 -20.64 -7.44
N GLY A 371 -11.09 -19.90 -8.48
CA GLY A 371 -9.85 -19.14 -8.62
C GLY A 371 -10.11 -17.64 -8.60
N ASN A 372 -9.45 -16.91 -9.50
CA ASN A 372 -9.50 -15.45 -9.55
C ASN A 372 -10.20 -14.97 -10.84
N TYR A 373 -10.65 -13.72 -10.83
CA TYR A 373 -11.11 -13.04 -12.04
C TYR A 373 -9.92 -12.38 -12.75
N TRP A 374 -9.86 -12.57 -14.07
CA TRP A 374 -8.81 -12.03 -14.94
C TRP A 374 -9.46 -11.27 -16.10
N SER A 375 -9.23 -9.97 -16.18
CA SER A 375 -9.78 -9.11 -17.26
C SER A 375 -9.38 -9.52 -18.69
N ASP A 376 -8.25 -10.22 -18.83
CA ASP A 376 -7.72 -10.76 -20.08
C ASP A 376 -8.09 -12.24 -20.33
N TYR A 377 -8.87 -12.88 -19.44
CA TYR A 377 -9.38 -14.22 -19.70
C TYR A 377 -10.37 -14.22 -20.86
N ARG A 378 -10.22 -15.20 -21.76
CA ARG A 378 -11.03 -15.36 -22.99
C ARG A 378 -11.62 -16.77 -23.12
N GLY A 379 -11.65 -17.52 -22.02
CA GLY A 379 -12.30 -18.84 -22.00
C GLY A 379 -13.82 -18.72 -22.02
N TYR A 380 -14.47 -19.88 -21.87
CA TYR A 380 -15.92 -20.00 -21.83
C TYR A 380 -16.36 -20.79 -20.59
N ASP A 381 -17.62 -20.63 -20.24
CA ASP A 381 -18.32 -21.36 -19.18
C ASP A 381 -19.54 -22.02 -19.83
N ALA A 382 -19.43 -23.31 -20.13
CA ALA A 382 -20.46 -24.09 -20.80
C ALA A 382 -21.50 -24.64 -19.81
N ASN A 383 -21.15 -24.79 -18.54
CA ASN A 383 -22.03 -25.36 -17.52
C ASN A 383 -22.83 -24.28 -16.76
N GLY A 384 -22.47 -23.01 -16.90
CA GLY A 384 -23.15 -21.84 -16.33
C GLY A 384 -22.90 -21.63 -14.83
N ASP A 385 -21.84 -22.19 -14.25
CA ASP A 385 -21.54 -22.09 -12.82
C ASP A 385 -20.75 -20.82 -12.43
N GLY A 386 -20.38 -19.99 -13.42
CA GLY A 386 -19.62 -18.76 -13.25
C GLY A 386 -18.10 -18.97 -13.15
N VAL A 387 -17.61 -20.20 -13.36
CA VAL A 387 -16.21 -20.58 -13.45
C VAL A 387 -15.91 -21.02 -14.88
N GLY A 388 -14.78 -20.59 -15.43
CA GLY A 388 -14.37 -20.95 -16.78
C GLY A 388 -13.91 -22.41 -16.88
N ASP A 389 -14.34 -23.10 -17.94
CA ASP A 389 -13.99 -24.50 -18.22
C ASP A 389 -12.54 -24.68 -18.72
N GLN A 390 -11.85 -23.58 -19.05
CA GLN A 390 -10.47 -23.59 -19.51
C GLN A 390 -9.54 -22.95 -18.46
N PRO A 391 -8.40 -23.58 -18.13
CA PRO A 391 -7.45 -22.97 -17.20
C PRO A 391 -6.90 -21.65 -17.75
N TYR A 392 -6.82 -20.64 -16.89
CA TYR A 392 -6.11 -19.40 -17.22
C TYR A 392 -4.61 -19.58 -17.04
N LYS A 393 -3.86 -19.21 -18.09
CA LYS A 393 -2.39 -19.27 -18.12
C LYS A 393 -1.89 -17.90 -18.58
N PRO A 394 -1.38 -17.04 -17.68
CA PRO A 394 -0.74 -15.81 -18.09
C PRO A 394 0.50 -16.19 -18.90
N ARG A 395 0.39 -16.05 -20.22
CA ARG A 395 1.54 -15.95 -21.11
C ARG A 395 1.82 -14.46 -21.13
N PRO A 396 3.01 -13.98 -20.76
CA PRO A 396 3.34 -12.58 -20.97
C PRO A 396 3.85 -12.41 -22.41
N PRO A 397 3.02 -12.18 -23.46
CA PRO A 397 3.55 -11.72 -24.74
C PRO A 397 4.12 -10.31 -24.53
N PHE A 398 5.27 -10.04 -25.16
CA PHE A 398 6.00 -8.76 -25.22
C PHE A 398 6.41 -8.09 -23.87
N ALA A 399 5.62 -8.23 -22.81
CA ALA A 399 5.81 -7.66 -21.48
C ALA A 399 6.98 -8.25 -20.70
N GLY A 400 7.43 -9.46 -21.05
CA GLY A 400 8.72 -9.98 -20.58
C GLY A 400 9.91 -9.14 -21.03
N ARG A 401 9.80 -8.38 -22.14
CA ARG A 401 10.83 -7.46 -22.65
C ARG A 401 10.63 -6.00 -22.27
N LEU A 402 9.42 -5.61 -21.86
CA LEU A 402 9.10 -4.24 -21.40
C LEU A 402 9.92 -3.79 -20.18
N GLY A 403 10.49 -4.72 -19.42
CA GLY A 403 11.41 -4.41 -18.31
C GLY A 403 12.83 -4.05 -18.75
N ARG A 404 13.18 -4.13 -20.04
CA ARG A 404 14.53 -3.84 -20.57
C ARG A 404 14.61 -2.58 -21.44
N ASP A 405 13.49 -2.05 -21.91
CA ASP A 405 13.47 -0.93 -22.86
C ASP A 405 12.24 -0.05 -22.64
N ASP A 406 12.45 1.12 -22.04
CA ASP A 406 11.39 2.10 -21.75
C ASP A 406 10.68 2.59 -23.02
N THR A 407 11.32 2.49 -24.19
CA THR A 407 10.74 2.86 -25.48
C THR A 407 9.54 1.98 -25.85
N LEU A 408 9.53 0.73 -25.37
CA LEU A 408 8.42 -0.20 -25.61
C LEU A 408 7.16 0.18 -24.82
N ARG A 409 7.29 0.96 -23.72
CA ARG A 409 6.14 1.50 -22.98
C ARG A 409 5.30 2.45 -23.85
N LEU A 410 5.91 3.11 -24.83
CA LEU A 410 5.21 4.00 -25.76
C LEU A 410 4.14 3.29 -26.61
N PHE A 411 4.30 1.98 -26.81
CA PHE A 411 3.35 1.17 -27.56
C PHE A 411 2.27 0.54 -26.67
N GLN A 412 2.31 0.76 -25.35
CA GLN A 412 1.32 0.19 -24.43
C GLN A 412 -0.09 0.71 -24.72
N PHE A 413 -1.07 -0.19 -24.68
CA PHE A 413 -2.48 0.07 -25.00
C PHE A 413 -2.73 0.56 -26.44
N THR A 414 -1.73 0.47 -27.31
CA THR A 414 -1.90 0.80 -28.74
C THR A 414 -2.37 -0.42 -29.53
N PRO A 415 -3.01 -0.23 -30.69
CA PRO A 415 -3.29 -1.33 -31.63
C PRO A 415 -2.04 -2.11 -32.03
N ALA A 416 -0.85 -1.49 -31.98
CA ALA A 416 0.41 -2.17 -32.30
C ALA A 416 0.77 -3.23 -31.24
N GLN A 417 0.55 -2.95 -29.95
CA GLN A 417 0.69 -3.98 -28.91
C GLN A 417 -0.29 -5.12 -29.14
N GLN A 418 -1.58 -4.82 -29.35
CA GLN A 418 -2.61 -5.84 -29.57
C GLN A 418 -2.26 -6.74 -30.78
N ALA A 419 -1.72 -6.16 -31.86
CA ALA A 419 -1.28 -6.90 -33.03
C ALA A 419 -0.08 -7.81 -32.75
N ILE A 420 0.88 -7.35 -31.92
CA ILE A 420 2.03 -8.16 -31.50
C ILE A 420 1.59 -9.31 -30.59
N ASP A 421 0.67 -9.06 -29.66
CA ASP A 421 0.14 -10.08 -28.75
C ASP A 421 -0.63 -11.14 -29.55
N ALA A 422 -1.53 -10.72 -30.46
CA ALA A 422 -2.24 -11.63 -31.36
C ALA A 422 -1.29 -12.43 -32.28
N ALA A 423 -0.24 -11.81 -32.81
CA ALA A 423 0.76 -12.50 -33.61
C ALA A 423 1.56 -13.52 -32.79
N THR A 424 1.85 -13.22 -31.53
CA THR A 424 2.53 -14.13 -30.59
C THR A 424 1.65 -15.34 -30.26
N ASP A 425 0.34 -15.14 -30.13
CA ASP A 425 -0.63 -16.23 -29.93
C ASP A 425 -0.80 -17.10 -31.18
N MET A 426 -0.82 -16.50 -32.37
CA MET A 426 -0.96 -17.23 -33.64
C MET A 426 0.30 -17.99 -34.06
N PHE A 427 1.49 -17.46 -33.73
CA PHE A 427 2.78 -18.03 -34.10
C PHE A 427 3.69 -18.14 -32.87
N PRO A 428 3.52 -19.19 -32.04
CA PRO A 428 4.31 -19.39 -30.84
C PRO A 428 5.72 -19.91 -31.17
N ILE A 429 6.55 -19.07 -31.81
CA ILE A 429 7.96 -19.37 -32.14
C ILE A 429 8.82 -19.36 -30.86
N TYR A 430 8.34 -18.71 -29.79
CA TYR A 430 8.90 -18.76 -28.44
C TYR A 430 7.83 -19.28 -27.46
N ARG A 431 8.03 -20.51 -26.93
CA ARG A 431 7.20 -21.02 -25.83
C ARG A 431 7.67 -20.38 -24.53
N TYR A 432 7.00 -19.34 -24.07
CA TYR A 432 7.13 -18.92 -22.68
C TYR A 432 6.35 -19.91 -21.81
N ASN A 433 7.03 -20.53 -20.83
CA ASN A 433 6.34 -21.36 -19.84
C ASN A 433 5.41 -20.47 -19.01
N ALA A 434 4.20 -20.96 -18.73
CA ALA A 434 3.23 -20.21 -17.94
C ALA A 434 3.83 -19.91 -16.55
N VAL A 435 3.72 -18.66 -16.11
CA VAL A 435 4.20 -18.22 -14.79
C VAL A 435 3.38 -18.88 -13.68
N MET A 436 2.11 -19.16 -13.93
CA MET A 436 1.23 -19.91 -13.06
C MET A 436 0.07 -20.50 -13.87
N GLU A 437 -0.80 -21.27 -13.22
CA GLU A 437 -2.03 -21.78 -13.83
C GLU A 437 -3.18 -21.67 -12.82
N ASP A 438 -4.25 -20.99 -13.20
CA ASP A 438 -5.51 -20.93 -12.46
C ASP A 438 -6.51 -21.89 -13.12
N GLN A 439 -6.88 -22.96 -12.42
CA GLN A 439 -7.79 -24.00 -12.92
C GLN A 439 -9.27 -23.63 -12.80
N GLY A 440 -9.61 -22.57 -12.07
CA GLY A 440 -10.99 -22.15 -11.86
C GLY A 440 -11.16 -20.65 -12.06
N PRO A 441 -10.73 -20.08 -13.20
CA PRO A 441 -10.85 -18.65 -13.42
C PRO A 441 -12.32 -18.22 -13.35
N LEU A 442 -12.60 -17.12 -12.66
CA LEU A 442 -13.96 -16.62 -12.53
C LEU A 442 -14.38 -15.87 -13.80
N MET A 443 -15.61 -16.10 -14.27
CA MET A 443 -16.17 -15.42 -15.45
C MET A 443 -16.55 -13.96 -15.18
N SER A 444 -16.72 -13.59 -13.92
CA SER A 444 -17.02 -12.23 -13.48
C SER A 444 -16.25 -11.88 -12.22
N PRO A 445 -15.93 -10.58 -12.00
CA PRO A 445 -15.26 -10.17 -10.78
C PRO A 445 -16.15 -10.45 -9.56
N PRO A 446 -15.57 -10.85 -8.40
CA PRO A 446 -16.31 -10.97 -7.16
C PRO A 446 -17.08 -9.69 -6.82
N ALA A 447 -18.22 -9.84 -6.14
CA ALA A 447 -19.12 -8.73 -5.84
C ALA A 447 -18.39 -7.55 -5.16
N GLY A 448 -18.56 -6.34 -5.70
CA GLY A 448 -17.93 -5.13 -5.19
C GLY A 448 -16.51 -4.85 -5.70
N LEU A 449 -15.86 -5.79 -6.40
CA LEU A 449 -14.50 -5.65 -6.93
C LEU A 449 -14.49 -5.25 -8.41
N THR A 450 -15.19 -4.16 -8.74
CA THR A 450 -15.21 -3.60 -10.08
C THR A 450 -14.62 -2.19 -10.08
N LEU A 451 -13.98 -1.80 -11.19
CA LEU A 451 -13.62 -0.40 -11.38
C LEU A 451 -14.90 0.45 -11.48
N PRO A 452 -14.95 1.64 -10.85
CA PRO A 452 -16.08 2.54 -11.02
C PRO A 452 -16.31 2.81 -12.50
N HIS A 453 -17.52 2.55 -13.00
CA HIS A 453 -17.91 2.89 -14.37
C HIS A 453 -18.20 4.40 -14.43
N GLY A 454 -17.21 5.23 -14.14
CA GLY A 454 -17.32 6.68 -13.98
C GLY A 454 -17.24 7.48 -15.27
N GLY A 455 -17.42 6.85 -16.43
CA GLY A 455 -17.45 7.54 -17.70
C GLY A 455 -18.27 6.76 -18.71
N GLY A 456 -19.42 7.32 -19.11
CA GLY A 456 -20.01 6.94 -20.38
C GLY A 456 -18.97 7.09 -21.50
N LEU A 457 -19.14 6.35 -22.60
CA LEU A 457 -18.32 6.46 -23.81
C LEU A 457 -17.97 7.94 -24.06
N ASN A 458 -16.70 8.30 -23.89
CA ASN A 458 -16.25 9.65 -24.18
C ASN A 458 -16.18 9.78 -25.71
N VAL A 459 -17.32 10.09 -26.32
CA VAL A 459 -17.53 10.10 -27.78
C VAL A 459 -16.48 11.01 -28.44
N SER A 460 -16.04 12.08 -27.78
CA SER A 460 -14.97 12.95 -28.25
C SER A 460 -13.62 12.23 -28.37
N LEU A 461 -13.27 11.37 -27.40
CA LEU A 461 -12.05 10.56 -27.42
C LEU A 461 -12.12 9.47 -28.52
N LEU A 462 -13.31 8.90 -28.74
CA LEU A 462 -13.58 7.94 -29.82
C LEU A 462 -13.48 8.58 -31.21
N ILE A 463 -14.06 9.78 -31.38
CA ILE A 463 -13.97 10.53 -32.63
C ILE A 463 -12.51 10.93 -32.91
N THR A 464 -11.77 11.40 -31.90
CA THR A 464 -10.36 11.77 -32.08
C THR A 464 -9.49 10.56 -32.39
N SER A 465 -9.67 9.43 -31.70
CA SER A 465 -8.94 8.19 -32.00
C SER A 465 -9.29 7.63 -33.38
N ALA A 466 -10.56 7.68 -33.81
CA ALA A 466 -10.97 7.31 -35.16
C ALA A 466 -10.34 8.22 -36.23
N ALA A 467 -10.31 9.54 -36.00
CA ALA A 467 -9.68 10.51 -36.90
C ALA A 467 -8.17 10.31 -37.02
N LEU A 468 -7.47 10.06 -35.90
CA LEU A 468 -6.04 9.73 -35.88
C LEU A 468 -5.73 8.43 -36.61
N THR A 469 -6.59 7.42 -36.46
CA THR A 469 -6.45 6.13 -37.17
C THR A 469 -6.65 6.31 -38.67
N ALA A 470 -7.65 7.09 -39.09
CA ALA A 470 -7.90 7.40 -40.50
C ALA A 470 -6.75 8.20 -41.14
N LEU A 471 -6.20 9.18 -40.42
CA LEU A 471 -5.02 9.94 -40.85
C LEU A 471 -3.78 9.05 -41.01
N SER A 472 -3.58 8.11 -40.08
CA SER A 472 -2.48 7.14 -40.13
C SER A 472 -2.62 6.18 -41.32
N ALA A 473 -3.83 5.66 -41.57
CA ALA A 473 -4.12 4.83 -42.73
C ALA A 473 -3.93 5.59 -44.05
N ALA A 474 -4.38 6.85 -44.12
CA ALA A 474 -4.17 7.71 -45.28
C ALA A 474 -2.68 7.95 -45.55
N ALA A 475 -1.89 8.23 -44.51
CA ALA A 475 -0.45 8.41 -44.60
C ALA A 475 0.26 7.17 -45.15
N ILE A 476 -0.10 5.98 -44.66
CA ILE A 476 0.43 4.69 -45.15
C ILE A 476 0.09 4.49 -46.63
N VAL A 477 -1.14 4.78 -47.05
CA VAL A 477 -1.55 4.66 -48.46
C VAL A 477 -0.78 5.64 -49.35
N THR A 478 -0.59 6.89 -48.93
CA THR A 478 0.23 7.86 -49.69
C THR A 478 1.70 7.45 -49.78
N LEU A 479 2.29 6.94 -48.70
CA LEU A 479 3.69 6.46 -48.68
C LEU A 479 3.88 5.19 -49.51
N SER A 480 2.88 4.31 -49.54
CA SER A 480 2.87 3.10 -50.37
C SER A 480 2.67 3.43 -51.85
N GLY A 481 1.80 4.40 -52.15
CA GLY A 481 1.53 4.89 -53.50
C GLY A 481 2.70 5.65 -54.13
N THR A 482 3.48 6.39 -53.34
CA THR A 482 4.71 7.06 -53.83
C THR A 482 5.83 6.05 -54.11
N ARG A 483 5.99 4.99 -53.30
CA ARG A 483 6.89 3.86 -53.61
C ARG A 483 6.52 3.12 -54.90
N LEU A 484 5.24 2.84 -55.13
CA LEU A 484 4.76 2.19 -56.35
C LEU A 484 4.94 3.05 -57.61
N ARG A 485 4.78 4.38 -57.52
CA ARG A 485 5.08 5.30 -58.61
C ARG A 485 6.57 5.42 -58.92
N GLY A 486 7.44 5.30 -57.90
CA GLY A 486 8.89 5.23 -58.08
C GLY A 486 9.33 3.99 -58.85
N MET A 487 8.76 2.82 -58.56
CA MET A 487 9.05 1.57 -59.28
C MET A 487 8.57 1.57 -60.73
N ARG A 488 7.44 2.23 -61.04
CA ARG A 488 6.95 2.36 -62.43
C ARG A 488 7.85 3.21 -63.33
N ARG A 489 8.65 4.13 -62.79
CA ARG A 489 9.63 4.91 -63.59
C ARG A 489 10.88 4.13 -63.97
N VAL A 490 11.18 3.02 -63.28
CA VAL A 490 12.35 2.17 -63.58
C VAL A 490 12.08 1.20 -64.74
N PHE A 491 10.81 0.93 -65.06
CA PHE A 491 10.39 -0.04 -66.09
C PHE A 491 9.70 0.58 -67.32
N ALA A 492 9.87 1.88 -67.58
CA ALA A 492 9.41 2.45 -68.85
C ALA A 492 10.33 1.95 -69.99
N PRO A 493 9.78 1.38 -71.09
CA PRO A 493 10.60 0.84 -72.17
C PRO A 493 11.37 1.97 -72.87
N ARG A 494 12.70 1.82 -72.97
CA ARG A 494 13.54 2.70 -73.80
C ARG A 494 13.12 2.54 -75.27
N GLY A 495 12.72 3.65 -75.89
CA GLY A 495 12.39 3.70 -77.31
C GLY A 495 13.54 3.24 -78.20
N GLN A 496 13.19 2.54 -79.28
CA GLN A 496 14.09 2.10 -80.35
C GLN A 496 14.87 3.29 -80.95
N ALA A 497 16.18 3.14 -81.08
CA ALA A 497 17.02 3.99 -81.92
C ALA A 497 16.94 3.50 -83.39
N PRO A 498 17.00 4.41 -84.38
CA PRO A 498 16.89 4.07 -85.79
C PRO A 498 18.19 3.48 -86.36
N GLY A 499 18.04 2.66 -87.41
CA GLY A 499 19.08 1.81 -87.96
C GLY A 499 20.27 2.50 -88.62
N ALA A 500 21.35 1.73 -88.77
CA ALA A 500 22.46 1.99 -89.66
C ALA A 500 22.59 0.82 -90.65
N ALA A 501 22.72 1.18 -91.92
CA ALA A 501 22.87 0.30 -93.07
C ALA A 501 24.36 -0.01 -93.37
N ALA A 502 24.54 -1.06 -94.20
CA ALA A 502 25.73 -1.52 -94.93
C ALA A 502 26.82 -2.22 -94.07
N ALA A 503 27.36 -3.38 -94.44
CA ALA A 503 27.47 -4.05 -95.74
C ALA A 503 27.24 -5.57 -95.64
#